data_AF-A0A2T4AJ22-F1
#
_entry.id   AF-A0A2T4AJ22-F1
#
_cell.length_a   1.000
_cell.length_b   1.000
_cell.length_c   1.000
_cell.angle_alpha   90.00
_cell.angle_beta   90.00
_cell.angle_gamma   90.00
#
_symmetry.space_group_name_H-M   'P 1'
#
loop_
_entity.id
_entity.type
_entity.pdbx_description
1 polymer ?
#
loop_
_entity_poly.entity_id
_entity_poly.type
_entity_poly.pdbx_seq_one_letter_code
_entity_poly.pdbx_strand_id
1 'polypeptide(L)'
;MKRSVREVDPDGDTLLILRNPDAPFAVIGLDYATLWPDLLPTHTPPMKKTERQLGGIERSLRKPQIQQQNKEELRLRLSSTHLTFASAYFKAMMSNDWRETRPEEGYSFVVTAEEWDQKALLILMNIIHGQTTKIPRIMGIEMLAKMAVLVDYYKCHEAVEFYAKTWINNLIEPLPTCYGRTFVLRLCISWVFSESEVFRELTRAALYQSRGPIHSLGLPIPGDVIDALEMKRQNFVSEVISELHDLKSRLYKDKGHKDKGACSFECSSILLGALIKGMNTICILDPPLFESLEGYSIMALEKAVLSIQEPNYSSMPDSYSLCTGETHTRMYAKYAKYAKKLHRCTLSEKIRGIIDPKNEAIVGLELNAFTNQSQA
;
A
#
# COMPACT_ATOMS: atom_id res chain seq x y z
N MET A 1 -0.92 33.51 35.05
CA MET A 1 -1.51 32.17 35.23
C MET A 1 -0.34 31.18 35.19
N LYS A 2 0.00 30.51 36.31
CA LYS A 2 1.10 29.52 36.32
C LYS A 2 0.72 28.38 35.37
N ARG A 3 1.46 28.19 34.27
CA ARG A 3 1.27 27.05 33.37
C ARG A 3 1.59 25.78 34.17
N SER A 4 0.66 24.83 34.24
CA SER A 4 0.84 23.60 35.00
C SER A 4 1.87 22.70 34.35
N VAL A 5 2.92 22.34 35.08
CA VAL A 5 3.91 21.35 34.64
C VAL A 5 3.46 19.98 35.14
N ARG A 6 3.43 18.99 34.25
CA ARG A 6 3.17 17.60 34.62
C ARG A 6 4.47 16.91 34.98
N GLU A 7 4.55 16.40 36.20
CA GLU A 7 5.72 15.71 36.71
C GLU A 7 5.70 14.24 36.25
N VAL A 8 6.56 13.92 35.28
CA VAL A 8 6.92 12.52 35.00
C VAL A 8 8.02 12.14 35.98
N ASP A 9 9.08 12.95 36.09
CA ASP A 9 10.12 12.80 37.10
C ASP A 9 10.09 13.97 38.09
N PRO A 10 9.70 13.78 39.36
CA PRO A 10 9.67 14.87 40.36
C PRO A 10 11.04 15.50 40.61
N ASP A 11 12.12 14.74 40.42
CA ASP A 11 13.50 15.21 40.59
C ASP A 11 14.16 15.55 39.24
N GLY A 12 13.37 15.54 38.16
CA GLY A 12 13.83 15.80 36.80
C GLY A 12 14.46 17.18 36.61
N ASP A 13 15.49 17.22 35.78
CA ASP A 13 16.27 18.41 35.43
C ASP A 13 15.94 18.96 34.03
N THR A 14 15.02 18.32 33.32
CA THR A 14 14.67 18.64 31.93
C THR A 14 13.20 19.02 31.82
N LEU A 15 12.91 20.15 31.16
CA LEU A 15 11.56 20.60 30.83
C LEU A 15 11.29 20.36 29.34
N LEU A 16 10.37 19.48 29.01
CA LEU A 16 9.86 19.35 27.63
C LEU A 16 8.60 20.19 27.47
N ILE A 17 8.57 21.05 26.44
CA ILE A 17 7.44 21.89 26.07
C ILE A 17 6.93 21.42 24.71
N LEU A 18 5.76 20.79 24.70
CA LEU A 18 5.03 20.44 23.48
C LEU A 18 4.08 21.57 23.10
N ARG A 19 4.32 22.17 21.93
CA ARG A 19 3.47 23.20 21.31
C ARG A 19 2.53 22.58 20.30
N ASN A 20 1.36 23.20 20.11
CA ASN A 20 0.33 22.73 19.18
C ASN A 20 0.03 21.22 19.34
N PRO A 21 -0.24 20.72 20.56
CA PRO A 21 -0.50 19.30 20.76
C PRO A 21 -1.73 18.84 19.98
N ASP A 22 -1.74 17.55 19.63
CA ASP A 22 -2.84 16.87 18.94
C ASP A 22 -3.15 17.47 17.55
N ALA A 23 -2.10 17.89 16.84
CA ALA A 23 -2.21 18.28 15.45
C ALA A 23 -2.78 17.14 14.58
N PRO A 24 -3.43 17.45 13.44
CA PRO A 24 -4.02 16.44 12.58
C PRO A 24 -3.01 15.38 12.13
N PHE A 25 -3.29 14.10 12.44
CA PHE A 25 -2.36 12.99 12.20
C PHE A 25 -2.74 12.14 10.98
N ALA A 26 -1.78 11.95 10.07
CA ALA A 26 -1.95 11.15 8.84
C ALA A 26 -3.22 11.52 8.08
N VAL A 27 -3.36 12.80 7.73
CA VAL A 27 -4.54 13.35 7.06
C VAL A 27 -4.49 13.04 5.56
N ILE A 28 -5.63 12.64 5.00
CA ILE A 28 -5.82 12.56 3.56
C ILE A 28 -6.19 13.97 3.07
N GLY A 29 -5.25 14.67 2.44
CA GLY A 29 -5.48 15.91 1.69
C GLY A 29 -6.56 15.82 0.60
N LEU A 30 -7.08 16.99 0.20
CA LEU A 30 -8.13 17.13 -0.82
C LEU A 30 -7.68 16.74 -2.24
N ASP A 31 -6.37 16.81 -2.55
CA ASP A 31 -5.83 16.41 -3.85
C ASP A 31 -5.90 14.89 -4.07
N TYR A 32 -5.77 14.09 -3.00
CA TYR A 32 -5.78 12.62 -3.03
C TYR A 32 -7.14 12.02 -3.40
N ALA A 33 -8.25 12.75 -3.22
CA ALA A 33 -9.57 12.30 -3.66
C ALA A 33 -9.76 12.45 -5.19
N THR A 34 -8.89 13.20 -5.86
CA THR A 34 -8.97 13.58 -7.28
C THR A 34 -7.86 12.98 -8.16
N LEU A 35 -6.90 12.26 -7.57
CA LEU A 35 -5.61 11.94 -8.18
C LEU A 35 -5.60 10.82 -9.25
N TRP A 36 -6.74 10.25 -9.62
CA TRP A 36 -6.81 9.26 -10.72
C TRP A 36 -7.79 9.69 -11.83
N PRO A 37 -7.50 10.79 -12.53
CA PRO A 37 -8.37 11.30 -13.60
C PRO A 37 -8.50 10.31 -14.77
N ASP A 38 -7.46 9.53 -15.06
CA ASP A 38 -7.41 8.57 -16.17
C ASP A 38 -7.82 7.15 -15.75
N LEU A 39 -9.02 7.04 -15.16
CA LEU A 39 -9.63 5.74 -14.88
C LEU A 39 -9.80 4.95 -16.18
N LEU A 40 -9.35 3.69 -16.20
CA LEU A 40 -9.93 2.67 -17.07
C LEU A 40 -11.45 2.62 -16.80
N PRO A 41 -12.32 3.09 -17.72
CA PRO A 41 -13.70 3.45 -17.36
C PRO A 41 -14.63 2.29 -17.00
N THR A 42 -14.20 1.02 -17.08
CA THR A 42 -15.13 -0.12 -17.17
C THR A 42 -14.97 -1.22 -16.11
N HIS A 43 -13.95 -1.22 -15.25
CA HIS A 43 -13.81 -2.24 -14.18
C HIS A 43 -13.70 -1.64 -12.79
N THR A 44 -14.80 -1.08 -12.30
CA THR A 44 -14.97 -0.67 -10.90
C THR A 44 -15.82 -1.67 -10.11
N PRO A 45 -15.24 -2.69 -9.44
CA PRO A 45 -15.85 -3.30 -8.26
C PRO A 45 -15.44 -2.50 -7.01
N PRO A 46 -16.13 -2.64 -5.87
CA PRO A 46 -16.81 -1.59 -5.08
C PRO A 46 -15.91 -0.48 -4.48
N MET A 47 -15.00 0.13 -5.24
CA MET A 47 -14.23 1.29 -4.78
C MET A 47 -15.10 2.53 -4.60
N LYS A 48 -16.25 2.64 -5.30
CA LYS A 48 -17.24 3.69 -5.01
C LYS A 48 -17.79 3.64 -3.57
N LYS A 49 -17.74 2.49 -2.87
CA LYS A 49 -18.11 2.42 -1.44
C LYS A 49 -16.95 2.80 -0.52
N THR A 50 -15.72 2.41 -0.87
CA THR A 50 -14.50 2.78 -0.13
C THR A 50 -14.22 4.29 -0.26
N GLU A 51 -14.41 4.87 -1.45
CA GLU A 51 -14.33 6.31 -1.72
C GLU A 51 -15.47 7.11 -1.07
N ARG A 52 -16.68 6.54 -0.96
CA ARG A 52 -17.78 7.18 -0.20
C ARG A 52 -17.54 7.22 1.30
N GLN A 53 -16.75 6.30 1.85
CA GLN A 53 -16.26 6.41 3.24
C GLN A 53 -15.17 7.49 3.39
N LEU A 54 -14.50 7.88 2.31
CA LEU A 54 -13.62 9.06 2.26
C LEU A 54 -14.42 10.37 2.15
N GLY A 55 -15.56 10.37 1.44
CA GLY A 55 -16.48 11.52 1.32
C GLY A 55 -17.23 11.92 2.61
N GLY A 56 -17.20 11.09 3.66
CA GLY A 56 -17.75 11.46 4.97
C GLY A 56 -16.95 12.56 5.68
N ILE A 57 -15.67 12.72 5.33
CA ILE A 57 -14.75 13.74 5.85
C ILE A 57 -14.99 15.10 5.17
N GLU A 58 -15.63 15.09 3.98
CA GLU A 58 -15.85 16.26 3.12
C GLU A 58 -16.65 17.38 3.80
N ARG A 59 -17.53 17.05 4.76
CA ARG A 59 -18.24 18.08 5.56
C ARG A 59 -17.42 18.69 6.68
N SER A 60 -16.36 18.01 7.13
CA SER A 60 -15.48 18.51 8.20
C SER A 60 -14.42 19.48 7.64
N LEU A 61 -13.91 19.21 6.42
CA LEU A 61 -12.88 20.02 5.75
C LEU A 61 -13.40 21.31 5.09
N ARG A 62 -14.72 21.45 4.88
CA ARG A 62 -15.34 22.67 4.30
C ARG A 62 -15.52 23.83 5.28
N LYS A 63 -15.21 23.64 6.56
CA LYS A 63 -15.05 24.80 7.44
C LYS A 63 -13.65 25.37 7.18
N PRO A 64 -13.49 26.67 6.90
CA PRO A 64 -12.17 27.27 6.89
C PRO A 64 -11.51 26.96 8.24
N GLN A 65 -10.54 26.05 8.23
CA GLN A 65 -9.66 25.84 9.37
C GLN A 65 -8.81 27.10 9.43
N ILE A 66 -9.31 28.12 10.13
CA ILE A 66 -8.43 28.91 10.97
C ILE A 66 -7.66 27.84 11.74
N GLN A 67 -6.36 27.68 11.47
CA GLN A 67 -5.46 26.95 12.34
C GLN A 67 -5.64 27.60 13.71
N GLN A 68 -6.54 27.05 14.52
CA GLN A 68 -6.61 27.39 15.92
C GLN A 68 -5.36 26.76 16.48
N GLN A 69 -4.25 27.51 16.45
CA GLN A 69 -3.07 27.20 17.24
C GLN A 69 -3.60 26.89 18.63
N ASN A 70 -3.53 25.63 19.02
CA ASN A 70 -3.96 25.24 20.33
C ASN A 70 -2.99 25.94 21.29
N LYS A 71 -3.47 26.99 21.97
CA LYS A 71 -2.64 27.83 22.85
C LYS A 71 -2.20 27.06 24.11
N GLU A 72 -2.73 25.87 24.32
CA GLU A 72 -2.37 24.98 25.42
C GLU A 72 -1.08 24.24 25.08
N GLU A 73 0.02 24.64 25.73
CA GLU A 73 1.27 23.89 25.74
C GLU A 73 1.20 22.76 26.77
N LEU A 74 1.64 21.57 26.40
CA LEU A 74 1.93 20.52 27.38
C LEU A 74 3.36 20.71 27.88
N ARG A 75 3.52 20.85 29.20
CA ARG A 75 4.84 20.95 29.86
C ARG A 75 5.09 19.70 30.69
N LEU A 76 6.19 19.00 30.44
CA LEU A 76 6.60 17.79 31.13
C LEU A 76 7.94 18.00 31.85
N ARG A 77 8.01 17.63 33.14
CA ARG A 77 9.27 17.52 33.86
C ARG A 77 9.81 16.11 33.75
N LEU A 78 11.01 16.00 33.18
CA LEU A 78 11.70 14.78 32.77
C LEU A 78 13.14 14.77 33.31
N SER A 79 13.81 13.61 33.25
CA SER A 79 15.21 13.43 33.61
C SER A 79 16.08 13.27 32.37
N SER A 80 17.11 14.10 32.24
CA SER A 80 18.13 14.02 31.18
C SER A 80 18.83 12.66 31.18
N THR A 81 19.12 12.10 32.35
CA THR A 81 19.73 10.77 32.50
C THR A 81 18.88 9.67 31.87
N HIS A 82 17.57 9.65 32.16
CA HIS A 82 16.66 8.68 31.55
C HIS A 82 16.54 8.88 30.03
N LEU A 83 16.40 10.14 29.59
CA LEU A 83 16.27 10.49 28.17
C LEU A 83 17.51 10.07 27.36
N THR A 84 18.71 10.45 27.80
CA THR A 84 19.97 10.14 27.12
C THR A 84 20.32 8.66 27.14
N PHE A 85 19.89 7.93 28.17
CA PHE A 85 20.07 6.49 28.23
C PHE A 85 19.18 5.77 27.21
N ALA A 86 17.90 6.15 27.11
CA ALA A 86 16.91 5.44 26.30
C ALA A 86 16.85 5.87 24.82
N SER A 87 17.41 7.03 24.46
CA SER A 87 17.23 7.65 23.15
C SER A 87 18.55 8.21 22.60
N ALA A 88 18.93 7.73 21.42
CA ALA A 88 20.08 8.27 20.70
C ALA A 88 19.88 9.74 20.30
N TYR A 89 18.65 10.16 20.01
CA TYR A 89 18.30 11.55 19.73
C TYR A 89 18.62 12.45 20.93
N PHE A 90 18.09 12.13 22.11
CA PHE A 90 18.32 12.96 23.30
C PHE A 90 19.78 12.93 23.73
N LYS A 91 20.45 11.78 23.61
CA LYS A 91 21.90 11.68 23.83
C LYS A 91 22.68 12.64 22.93
N ALA A 92 22.43 12.62 21.62
CA ALA A 92 23.11 13.51 20.68
C ALA A 92 22.81 14.99 20.95
N MET A 93 21.53 15.30 21.18
CA MET A 93 21.06 16.66 21.49
C MET A 93 21.75 17.25 22.73
N MET A 94 21.89 16.46 23.81
CA MET A 94 22.49 16.91 25.07
C MET A 94 24.03 16.83 25.09
N SER A 95 24.65 16.02 24.23
CA SER A 95 26.13 15.93 24.16
C SER A 95 26.77 17.09 23.40
N ASN A 96 26.02 17.75 22.51
CA ASN A 96 26.56 18.75 21.59
C ASN A 96 26.61 20.19 22.16
N ASP A 97 26.51 20.38 23.48
CA ASP A 97 26.37 21.70 24.12
C ASP A 97 25.30 22.59 23.44
N TRP A 98 24.31 21.97 22.80
CA TRP A 98 23.37 22.67 21.92
C TRP A 98 22.46 23.56 22.77
N ARG A 99 22.63 24.87 22.57
CA ARG A 99 21.95 25.99 23.25
C ARG A 99 20.50 26.17 22.82
N GLU A 100 19.72 25.10 22.69
CA GLU A 100 18.27 25.26 22.75
C GLU A 100 17.90 25.48 24.21
N THR A 101 17.92 26.77 24.58
CA THR A 101 17.30 27.44 25.72
C THR A 101 18.23 28.09 26.75
N ARG A 102 17.82 29.31 27.11
CA ARG A 102 18.13 29.89 28.41
C ARG A 102 17.40 29.01 29.44
N PRO A 103 18.07 28.52 30.49
CA PRO A 103 17.40 27.73 31.53
C PRO A 103 16.17 28.50 32.05
N GLU A 104 14.99 27.89 31.99
CA GLU A 104 13.85 28.34 32.82
C GLU A 104 14.24 28.03 34.28
N GLU A 105 13.85 28.90 35.22
CA GLU A 105 14.21 28.75 36.63
C GLU A 105 13.90 27.33 37.14
N GLY A 106 14.94 26.58 37.53
CA GLY A 106 14.82 25.23 38.08
C GLY A 106 15.08 24.08 37.09
N TYR A 107 15.40 24.34 35.82
CA TYR A 107 15.72 23.31 34.83
C TYR A 107 17.12 23.48 34.22
N SER A 108 17.84 22.38 34.06
CA SER A 108 19.14 22.32 33.37
C SER A 108 18.97 22.33 31.86
N PHE A 109 17.90 21.72 31.36
CA PHE A 109 17.60 21.60 29.93
C PHE A 109 16.14 21.97 29.64
N VAL A 110 15.87 22.68 28.53
CA VAL A 110 14.50 22.86 28.02
C VAL A 110 14.44 22.41 26.56
N VAL A 111 13.52 21.50 26.27
CA VAL A 111 13.33 20.88 24.94
C VAL A 111 12.00 21.34 24.38
N THR A 112 11.98 21.81 23.14
CA THR A 112 10.73 22.12 22.44
C THR A 112 10.37 21.00 21.48
N ALA A 113 9.12 20.56 21.55
CA ALA A 113 8.51 19.66 20.58
C ALA A 113 7.25 20.33 20.02
N GLU A 114 6.85 19.97 18.80
CA GLU A 114 5.68 20.55 18.17
C GLU A 114 4.83 19.43 17.55
N GLU A 115 3.51 19.62 17.55
CA GLU A 115 2.55 18.84 16.75
C GLU A 115 2.38 17.34 17.11
N TRP A 116 3.06 16.85 18.15
CA TRP A 116 2.82 15.51 18.66
C TRP A 116 1.45 15.35 19.32
N ASP A 117 0.93 14.11 19.24
CA ASP A 117 -0.18 13.69 20.10
C ASP A 117 0.29 13.67 21.55
N GLN A 118 -0.41 14.42 22.40
CA GLN A 118 0.02 14.64 23.79
C GLN A 118 0.03 13.34 24.60
N LYS A 119 -0.89 12.41 24.29
CA LYS A 119 -1.04 11.14 25.00
C LYS A 119 0.02 10.15 24.55
N ALA A 120 0.30 10.06 23.26
CA ALA A 120 1.40 9.25 22.72
C ALA A 120 2.74 9.71 23.29
N LEU A 121 3.00 11.03 23.29
CA LEU A 121 4.24 11.59 23.83
C LEU A 121 4.40 11.26 25.31
N LEU A 122 3.34 11.45 26.10
CA LEU A 122 3.36 11.11 27.52
C LEU A 122 3.61 9.60 27.76
N ILE A 123 2.98 8.71 26.97
CA ILE A 123 3.20 7.26 27.10
C ILE A 123 4.68 6.96 26.83
N LEU A 124 5.26 7.53 25.79
CA LEU A 124 6.69 7.37 25.49
C LEU A 124 7.57 7.86 26.65
N MET A 125 7.29 9.05 27.19
CA MET A 125 8.05 9.59 28.32
C MET A 125 7.91 8.72 29.56
N ASN A 126 6.73 8.18 29.85
CA ASN A 126 6.54 7.23 30.95
C ASN A 126 7.35 5.95 30.74
N ILE A 127 7.47 5.44 29.51
CA ILE A 127 8.30 4.27 29.19
C ILE A 127 9.77 4.56 29.48
N ILE A 128 10.28 5.68 28.97
CA ILE A 128 11.68 6.11 29.17
C ILE A 128 12.02 6.26 30.66
N HIS A 129 11.05 6.70 31.48
CA HIS A 129 11.23 6.89 32.93
C HIS A 129 10.80 5.67 33.77
N GLY A 130 10.60 4.49 33.15
CA GLY A 130 10.27 3.26 33.86
C GLY A 130 8.91 3.24 34.58
N GLN A 131 7.98 4.13 34.20
CA GLN A 131 6.65 4.26 34.83
C GLN A 131 5.64 3.27 34.25
N THR A 132 5.96 1.98 34.39
CA THR A 132 5.27 0.87 33.71
C THR A 132 3.78 0.78 34.06
N THR A 133 3.38 1.18 35.27
CA THR A 133 1.96 1.17 35.72
C THR A 133 1.07 2.17 34.97
N LYS A 134 1.67 3.18 34.32
CA LYS A 134 0.95 4.19 33.52
C LYS A 134 0.83 3.79 32.04
N ILE A 135 1.38 2.65 31.65
CA ILE A 135 1.42 2.21 30.24
C ILE A 135 0.19 1.34 29.93
N PRO A 136 -0.62 1.71 28.92
CA PRO A 136 -1.76 0.90 28.54
C PRO A 136 -1.30 -0.44 27.94
N ARG A 137 -2.04 -1.53 28.18
CA ARG A 137 -1.77 -2.85 27.58
C ARG A 137 -2.38 -3.03 26.20
N ILE A 138 -3.43 -2.26 25.90
CA ILE A 138 -4.19 -2.31 24.66
C ILE A 138 -4.19 -0.90 24.07
N MET A 139 -3.95 -0.83 22.76
CA MET A 139 -3.87 0.42 22.03
C MET A 139 -4.44 0.20 20.62
N GLY A 140 -5.32 1.09 20.18
CA GLY A 140 -5.83 1.04 18.80
C GLY A 140 -4.74 1.41 17.79
N ILE A 141 -4.94 1.00 16.54
CA ILE A 141 -3.94 1.11 15.48
C ILE A 141 -3.44 2.53 15.25
N GLU A 142 -4.30 3.54 15.36
CA GLU A 142 -3.90 4.94 15.19
C GLU A 142 -2.95 5.41 16.29
N MET A 143 -3.24 5.07 17.55
CA MET A 143 -2.36 5.44 18.66
C MET A 143 -1.03 4.66 18.59
N LEU A 144 -1.05 3.41 18.13
CA LEU A 144 0.18 2.65 17.91
C LEU A 144 1.02 3.22 16.77
N ALA A 145 0.39 3.72 15.70
CA ALA A 145 1.09 4.44 14.64
C ALA A 145 1.69 5.76 15.15
N LYS A 146 0.98 6.52 15.98
CA LYS A 146 1.53 7.72 16.65
C LYS A 146 2.75 7.37 17.51
N MET A 147 2.70 6.26 18.25
CA MET A 147 3.85 5.74 18.99
C MET A 147 5.01 5.38 18.04
N ALA A 148 4.73 4.72 16.91
CA ALA A 148 5.76 4.38 15.92
C ALA A 148 6.47 5.63 15.38
N VAL A 149 5.74 6.70 15.06
CA VAL A 149 6.35 7.98 14.62
C VAL A 149 7.28 8.55 15.69
N LEU A 150 6.85 8.57 16.95
CA LEU A 150 7.69 9.08 18.04
C LEU A 150 8.93 8.21 18.28
N VAL A 151 8.79 6.88 18.20
CA VAL A 151 9.89 5.94 18.39
C VAL A 151 10.92 6.08 17.29
N ASP A 152 10.47 6.23 16.04
CA ASP A 152 11.36 6.49 14.93
C ASP A 152 12.03 7.87 15.05
N TYR A 153 11.28 8.92 15.38
CA TYR A 153 11.84 10.27 15.51
C TYR A 153 12.87 10.37 16.65
N TYR A 154 12.51 9.91 17.85
CA TYR A 154 13.38 9.96 19.03
C TYR A 154 14.39 8.81 19.09
N LYS A 155 14.43 7.91 18.09
CA LYS A 155 15.42 6.82 17.98
C LYS A 155 15.56 6.02 19.28
N CYS A 156 14.44 5.54 19.81
CA CYS A 156 14.35 4.85 21.10
C CYS A 156 13.66 3.48 21.00
N HIS A 157 13.93 2.74 19.91
CA HIS A 157 13.31 1.45 19.61
C HIS A 157 13.49 0.41 20.73
N GLU A 158 14.72 0.31 21.28
CA GLU A 158 15.06 -0.66 22.34
C GLU A 158 14.22 -0.45 23.60
N ALA A 159 14.06 0.80 24.05
CA ALA A 159 13.27 1.12 25.24
C ALA A 159 11.78 0.76 25.11
N VAL A 160 11.26 0.74 23.88
CA VAL A 160 9.82 0.53 23.60
C VAL A 160 9.52 -0.89 23.13
N GLU A 161 10.51 -1.67 22.72
CA GLU A 161 10.36 -2.97 22.06
C GLU A 161 9.39 -3.92 22.79
N PHE A 162 9.55 -4.08 24.11
CA PHE A 162 8.70 -4.95 24.92
C PHE A 162 7.22 -4.51 24.90
N TYR A 163 6.98 -3.21 24.98
CA TYR A 163 5.62 -2.64 24.96
C TYR A 163 5.02 -2.72 23.56
N ALA A 164 5.82 -2.43 22.52
CA ALA A 164 5.39 -2.53 21.13
C ALA A 164 4.92 -3.95 20.80
N LYS A 165 5.69 -4.99 21.16
CA LYS A 165 5.28 -6.40 21.01
C LYS A 165 3.95 -6.68 21.71
N THR A 166 3.76 -6.16 22.92
CA THR A 166 2.51 -6.31 23.67
C THR A 166 1.33 -5.63 22.96
N TRP A 167 1.51 -4.41 22.46
CA TRP A 167 0.45 -3.67 21.75
C TRP A 167 0.08 -4.32 20.43
N ILE A 168 1.08 -4.72 19.64
CA ILE A 168 0.91 -5.41 18.34
C ILE A 168 0.10 -6.69 18.53
N ASN A 169 0.47 -7.52 19.51
CA ASN A 169 -0.23 -8.78 19.79
C ASN A 169 -1.68 -8.59 20.28
N ASN A 170 -1.98 -7.41 20.85
CA ASN A 170 -3.30 -7.06 21.36
C ASN A 170 -4.10 -6.14 20.42
N LEU A 171 -3.64 -5.93 19.18
CA LEU A 171 -4.41 -5.18 18.18
C LEU A 171 -5.71 -5.94 17.90
N ILE A 172 -6.84 -5.23 18.09
CA ILE A 172 -8.17 -5.78 17.84
C ILE A 172 -8.51 -5.65 16.35
N GLU A 173 -7.97 -4.61 15.71
CA GLU A 173 -8.16 -4.35 14.29
C GLU A 173 -7.51 -5.44 13.45
N PRO A 174 -8.24 -6.04 12.49
CA PRO A 174 -7.66 -7.05 11.60
C PRO A 174 -6.64 -6.43 10.66
N LEU A 175 -5.76 -7.28 10.11
CA LEU A 175 -4.83 -6.85 9.08
C LEU A 175 -5.59 -6.23 7.88
N PRO A 176 -5.28 -4.99 7.48
CA PRO A 176 -5.98 -4.35 6.37
C PRO A 176 -5.74 -5.07 5.05
N THR A 177 -6.82 -5.48 4.38
CA THR A 177 -6.76 -6.14 3.06
C THR A 177 -6.90 -5.17 1.90
N CYS A 178 -7.33 -3.93 2.15
CA CYS A 178 -7.56 -2.91 1.15
C CYS A 178 -6.67 -1.69 1.40
N TYR A 179 -6.10 -1.13 0.32
CA TYR A 179 -5.35 0.12 0.41
C TYR A 179 -6.24 1.27 0.91
N GLY A 180 -5.75 2.02 1.91
CA GLY A 180 -6.45 3.11 2.58
C GLY A 180 -5.69 3.59 3.82
N ARG A 181 -6.25 4.52 4.60
CA ARG A 181 -5.54 5.11 5.76
C ARG A 181 -5.06 4.07 6.77
N THR A 182 -5.96 3.18 7.22
CA THR A 182 -5.61 2.12 8.19
C THR A 182 -4.51 1.20 7.69
N PHE A 183 -4.46 0.95 6.37
CA PHE A 183 -3.40 0.19 5.74
C PHE A 183 -2.05 0.90 5.85
N VAL A 184 -1.98 2.20 5.53
CA VAL A 184 -0.74 2.98 5.61
C VAL A 184 -0.25 3.10 7.06
N LEU A 185 -1.18 3.25 8.02
CA LEU A 185 -0.84 3.19 9.45
C LEU A 185 -0.23 1.84 9.83
N ARG A 186 -0.84 0.73 9.40
CA ARG A 186 -0.32 -0.62 9.69
C ARG A 186 1.05 -0.87 9.05
N LEU A 187 1.26 -0.38 7.84
CA LEU A 187 2.53 -0.48 7.12
C LEU A 187 3.63 0.28 7.87
N CYS A 188 3.35 1.51 8.33
CA CYS A 188 4.26 2.27 9.19
C CYS A 188 4.63 1.51 10.46
N ILE A 189 3.64 0.92 11.16
CA ILE A 189 3.88 0.11 12.37
C ILE A 189 4.79 -1.08 12.04
N SER A 190 4.49 -1.82 10.96
CA SER A 190 5.27 -2.98 10.56
C SER A 190 6.71 -2.63 10.17
N TRP A 191 6.91 -1.44 9.61
CA TRP A 191 8.23 -0.91 9.29
C TRP A 191 9.02 -0.56 10.55
N VAL A 192 8.48 0.33 11.38
CA VAL A 192 9.19 0.85 12.57
C VAL A 192 9.49 -0.25 13.60
N PHE A 193 8.57 -1.20 13.78
CA PHE A 193 8.74 -2.30 14.73
C PHE A 193 9.24 -3.60 14.10
N SER A 194 9.73 -3.56 12.86
CA SER A 194 10.39 -4.68 12.18
C SER A 194 9.56 -5.96 12.05
N GLU A 195 8.24 -5.84 11.84
CA GLU A 195 7.34 -6.97 11.62
C GLU A 195 7.44 -7.48 10.17
N SER A 196 8.50 -8.24 9.89
CA SER A 196 8.90 -8.64 8.53
C SER A 196 7.78 -9.33 7.72
N GLU A 197 7.04 -10.25 8.33
CA GLU A 197 5.96 -10.98 7.64
C GLU A 197 4.81 -10.04 7.28
N VAL A 198 4.36 -9.21 8.23
CA VAL A 198 3.28 -8.26 8.01
C VAL A 198 3.68 -7.19 7.00
N PHE A 199 4.91 -6.69 7.07
CA PHE A 199 5.45 -5.75 6.10
C PHE A 199 5.41 -6.34 4.68
N ARG A 200 5.83 -7.60 4.53
CA ARG A 200 5.79 -8.31 3.25
C ARG A 200 4.36 -8.50 2.73
N GLU A 201 3.41 -8.87 3.59
CA GLU A 201 2.02 -9.03 3.19
C GLU A 201 1.39 -7.70 2.75
N LEU A 202 1.61 -6.62 3.51
CA LEU A 202 1.12 -5.30 3.17
C LEU A 202 1.75 -4.80 1.89
N THR A 203 3.07 -4.87 1.73
CA THR A 203 3.73 -4.43 0.49
C THR A 203 3.29 -5.24 -0.73
N ARG A 204 3.01 -6.55 -0.59
CA ARG A 204 2.38 -7.37 -1.64
C ARG A 204 1.00 -6.82 -2.02
N ALA A 205 0.16 -6.52 -1.02
CA ALA A 205 -1.17 -5.99 -1.24
C ALA A 205 -1.15 -4.58 -1.86
N ALA A 206 -0.19 -3.72 -1.45
CA ALA A 206 0.05 -2.42 -2.04
C ALA A 206 0.41 -2.55 -3.53
N LEU A 207 1.40 -3.39 -3.85
CA LEU A 207 1.82 -3.66 -5.23
C LEU A 207 0.65 -4.11 -6.12
N TYR A 208 -0.23 -4.96 -5.59
CA TYR A 208 -1.37 -5.49 -6.34
C TYR A 208 -2.49 -4.46 -6.56
N GLN A 209 -2.71 -3.56 -5.59
CA GLN A 209 -3.89 -2.69 -5.55
C GLN A 209 -3.63 -1.23 -5.89
N SER A 210 -2.41 -0.72 -5.68
CA SER A 210 -2.08 0.68 -5.91
C SER A 210 -2.12 0.98 -7.41
N ARG A 211 -2.48 2.22 -7.73
CA ARG A 211 -2.52 2.73 -9.12
C ARG A 211 -1.32 3.63 -9.45
N GLY A 212 -0.40 3.75 -8.51
CA GLY A 212 0.82 4.54 -8.57
C GLY A 212 1.54 4.50 -7.23
N PRO A 213 2.46 5.44 -6.98
CA PRO A 213 3.19 5.52 -5.72
C PRO A 213 2.25 5.55 -4.52
N ILE A 214 2.55 4.77 -3.48
CA ILE A 214 1.78 4.84 -2.25
C ILE A 214 2.09 6.14 -1.50
N HIS A 215 1.07 6.73 -0.90
CA HIS A 215 1.22 7.91 -0.06
C HIS A 215 1.65 7.51 1.35
N SER A 216 2.73 8.13 1.85
CA SER A 216 3.18 7.92 3.22
C SER A 216 2.28 8.57 4.27
N LEU A 217 1.43 9.54 3.87
CA LEU A 217 0.63 10.37 4.77
C LEU A 217 1.47 11.11 5.83
N GLY A 218 2.74 11.40 5.50
CA GLY A 218 3.70 12.01 6.43
C GLY A 218 4.23 11.05 7.50
N LEU A 219 3.94 9.75 7.39
CA LEU A 219 4.51 8.73 8.26
C LEU A 219 5.94 8.36 7.83
N PRO A 220 6.78 7.83 8.74
CA PRO A 220 8.17 7.44 8.48
C PRO A 220 8.27 6.13 7.67
N ILE A 221 7.60 6.08 6.52
CA ILE A 221 7.80 5.03 5.52
C ILE A 221 8.93 5.53 4.59
N PRO A 222 10.02 4.77 4.41
CA PRO A 222 11.14 5.22 3.59
C PRO A 222 10.74 5.47 2.13
N GLY A 223 11.30 6.51 1.52
CA GLY A 223 11.13 6.78 0.09
C GLY A 223 11.51 5.57 -0.77
N ASP A 224 12.61 4.91 -0.44
CA ASP A 224 13.08 3.72 -1.16
C ASP A 224 12.05 2.56 -1.17
N VAL A 225 11.25 2.42 -0.11
CA VAL A 225 10.17 1.42 -0.06
C VAL A 225 9.05 1.80 -1.03
N ILE A 226 8.70 3.09 -1.09
CA ILE A 226 7.67 3.62 -2.00
C ILE A 226 8.13 3.47 -3.46
N ASP A 227 9.37 3.84 -3.75
CA ASP A 227 9.97 3.75 -5.08
C ASP A 227 10.10 2.30 -5.54
N ALA A 228 10.53 1.39 -4.67
CA ALA A 228 10.60 -0.04 -4.98
C ALA A 228 9.23 -0.64 -5.29
N LEU A 229 8.18 -0.25 -4.55
CA LEU A 229 6.80 -0.66 -4.85
C LEU A 229 6.35 -0.17 -6.21
N GLU A 230 6.58 1.12 -6.49
CA GLU A 230 6.16 1.72 -7.75
C GLU A 230 6.90 1.12 -8.95
N MET A 231 8.22 0.97 -8.85
CA MET A 231 9.02 0.35 -9.90
C MET A 231 8.56 -1.08 -10.18
N LYS A 232 8.32 -1.89 -9.14
CA LYS A 232 7.79 -3.26 -9.31
C LYS A 232 6.41 -3.26 -9.98
N ARG A 233 5.54 -2.32 -9.62
CA ARG A 233 4.20 -2.19 -10.21
C ARG A 233 4.29 -1.86 -11.70
N GLN A 234 5.07 -0.83 -12.03
CA GLN A 234 5.29 -0.37 -13.41
C GLN A 234 5.86 -1.49 -14.28
N ASN A 235 6.88 -2.21 -13.79
CA ASN A 235 7.46 -3.36 -14.49
C ASN A 235 6.42 -4.45 -14.76
N PHE A 236 5.63 -4.83 -13.75
CA PHE A 236 4.59 -5.84 -13.91
C PHE A 236 3.56 -5.45 -14.98
N VAL A 237 3.02 -4.22 -14.88
CA VAL A 237 2.02 -3.70 -15.81
C VAL A 237 2.58 -3.65 -17.23
N SER A 238 3.81 -3.13 -17.39
CA SER A 238 4.50 -3.06 -18.67
C SER A 238 4.71 -4.43 -19.31
N GLU A 239 5.16 -5.42 -18.53
CA GLU A 239 5.36 -6.79 -19.01
C GLU A 239 4.06 -7.44 -19.49
N VAL A 240 2.96 -7.32 -18.73
CA VAL A 240 1.65 -7.87 -19.13
C VAL A 240 1.18 -7.23 -20.44
N ILE A 241 1.31 -5.92 -20.57
CA ILE A 241 0.95 -5.19 -21.80
C ILE A 241 1.82 -5.70 -22.96
N SER A 242 3.14 -5.79 -22.77
CA SER A 242 4.07 -6.30 -23.78
C SER A 242 3.69 -7.71 -24.25
N GLU A 243 3.37 -8.62 -23.33
CA GLU A 243 3.00 -10.00 -23.68
C GLU A 243 1.66 -10.09 -24.42
N LEU A 244 0.71 -9.18 -24.16
CA LEU A 244 -0.51 -9.05 -24.94
C LEU A 244 -0.22 -8.53 -26.36
N HIS A 245 0.71 -7.59 -26.51
CA HIS A 245 1.20 -7.16 -27.83
C HIS A 245 1.93 -8.28 -28.58
N ASP A 246 2.68 -9.13 -27.88
CA ASP A 246 3.32 -10.31 -28.46
C ASP A 246 2.28 -11.36 -28.87
N LEU A 247 1.22 -11.56 -28.07
CA LEU A 247 0.09 -12.39 -28.45
C LEU A 247 -0.60 -11.85 -29.72
N LYS A 248 -0.83 -10.53 -29.81
CA LYS A 248 -1.34 -9.86 -31.01
C LYS A 248 -0.44 -10.11 -32.21
N SER A 249 0.88 -9.95 -32.06
CA SER A 249 1.89 -10.18 -33.11
C SER A 249 1.91 -11.63 -33.58
N ARG A 250 1.83 -12.60 -32.65
CA ARG A 250 1.76 -14.04 -32.96
C ARG A 250 0.50 -14.37 -33.76
N LEU A 251 -0.67 -13.90 -33.32
CA LEU A 251 -1.94 -14.13 -34.01
C LEU A 251 -1.97 -13.47 -35.40
N TYR A 252 -1.35 -12.30 -35.56
CA TYR A 252 -1.22 -11.62 -36.86
C TYR A 252 -0.32 -12.37 -37.85
N LYS A 253 0.77 -12.97 -37.36
CA LYS A 253 1.73 -13.73 -38.19
C LYS A 253 1.31 -15.17 -38.44
N ASP A 254 0.32 -15.67 -37.69
CA ASP A 254 -0.18 -17.04 -37.82
C ASP A 254 -0.91 -17.23 -39.15
N LYS A 255 -0.25 -17.92 -40.09
CA LYS A 255 -0.78 -18.24 -41.42
C LYS A 255 -1.78 -19.40 -41.41
N GLY A 256 -2.08 -19.96 -40.25
CA GLY A 256 -2.92 -21.14 -40.10
C GLY A 256 -2.17 -22.43 -40.41
N HIS A 257 -2.39 -23.44 -39.59
CA HIS A 257 -1.78 -24.75 -39.75
C HIS A 257 -2.80 -25.81 -40.19
N LYS A 258 -2.34 -26.77 -41.00
CA LYS A 258 -3.14 -27.95 -41.38
C LYS A 258 -3.02 -29.08 -40.34
N ASP A 259 -2.12 -28.95 -39.39
CA ASP A 259 -1.79 -29.97 -38.41
C ASP A 259 -2.85 -30.07 -37.29
N LYS A 260 -3.11 -31.29 -36.81
CA LYS A 260 -4.02 -31.52 -35.70
C LYS A 260 -3.48 -30.86 -34.43
N GLY A 261 -4.21 -29.89 -33.89
CA GLY A 261 -3.91 -29.24 -32.60
C GLY A 261 -3.39 -27.80 -32.68
N ALA A 262 -3.04 -27.32 -33.87
CA ALA A 262 -2.63 -25.94 -34.11
C ALA A 262 -3.82 -25.07 -34.57
N CYS A 263 -3.73 -23.74 -34.44
CA CYS A 263 -4.85 -22.87 -34.80
C CYS A 263 -4.96 -22.67 -36.33
N SER A 264 -6.17 -22.81 -36.88
CA SER A 264 -6.47 -22.55 -38.30
C SER A 264 -6.40 -21.05 -38.60
N PHE A 265 -6.28 -20.65 -39.87
CA PHE A 265 -6.29 -19.24 -40.27
C PHE A 265 -7.53 -18.48 -39.78
N GLU A 266 -8.70 -19.10 -39.84
CA GLU A 266 -9.95 -18.51 -39.37
C GLU A 266 -9.92 -18.31 -37.85
N CYS A 267 -9.50 -19.34 -37.11
CA CYS A 267 -9.31 -19.28 -35.66
C CYS A 267 -8.35 -18.16 -35.24
N SER A 268 -7.17 -18.06 -35.84
CA SER A 268 -6.20 -16.99 -35.51
C SER A 268 -6.78 -15.62 -35.83
N SER A 269 -7.47 -15.47 -36.96
CA SER A 269 -8.13 -14.21 -37.37
C SER A 269 -9.23 -13.77 -36.40
N ILE A 270 -10.07 -14.71 -35.94
CA ILE A 270 -11.15 -14.44 -34.98
C ILE A 270 -10.57 -14.01 -33.63
N LEU A 271 -9.58 -14.77 -33.14
CA LEU A 271 -8.91 -14.46 -31.88
C LEU A 271 -8.19 -13.12 -31.94
N LEU A 272 -7.52 -12.81 -33.07
CA LEU A 272 -6.88 -11.53 -33.30
C LEU A 272 -7.89 -10.38 -33.26
N GLY A 273 -9.02 -10.52 -33.95
CA GLY A 273 -10.07 -9.51 -33.96
C GLY A 273 -10.67 -9.26 -32.58
N ALA A 274 -10.91 -10.32 -31.80
CA ALA A 274 -11.39 -10.21 -30.42
C ALA A 274 -10.35 -9.57 -29.49
N LEU A 275 -9.08 -9.97 -29.60
CA LEU A 275 -7.99 -9.39 -28.82
C LEU A 275 -7.82 -7.91 -29.13
N ILE A 276 -7.79 -7.50 -30.40
CA ILE A 276 -7.67 -6.08 -30.80
C ILE A 276 -8.83 -5.26 -30.23
N LYS A 277 -10.07 -5.75 -30.34
CA LYS A 277 -11.26 -5.07 -29.78
C LYS A 277 -11.18 -4.97 -28.25
N GLY A 278 -10.74 -6.04 -27.59
CA GLY A 278 -10.53 -6.06 -26.14
C GLY A 278 -9.46 -5.06 -25.69
N MET A 279 -8.28 -5.12 -26.29
CA MET A 279 -7.16 -4.20 -26.02
C MET A 279 -7.56 -2.74 -26.27
N ASN A 280 -8.36 -2.45 -27.30
CA ASN A 280 -8.88 -1.10 -27.55
C ASN A 280 -9.84 -0.64 -26.46
N THR A 281 -10.72 -1.53 -26.00
CA THR A 281 -11.72 -1.23 -24.95
C THR A 281 -11.05 -0.89 -23.62
N ILE A 282 -9.90 -1.49 -23.34
CA ILE A 282 -9.11 -1.27 -22.11
C ILE A 282 -7.92 -0.32 -22.35
N CYS A 283 -7.92 0.43 -23.46
CA CYS A 283 -6.94 1.48 -23.76
C CYS A 283 -5.46 1.04 -23.72
N ILE A 284 -5.17 -0.19 -24.17
CA ILE A 284 -3.79 -0.71 -24.30
C ILE A 284 -3.44 -1.15 -25.74
N LEU A 285 -4.31 -0.89 -26.73
CA LEU A 285 -4.09 -1.35 -28.10
C LEU A 285 -2.88 -0.68 -28.77
N ASP A 286 -2.79 0.63 -28.58
CA ASP A 286 -1.66 1.44 -28.96
C ASP A 286 -0.72 1.51 -27.75
N PRO A 287 0.60 1.35 -27.93
CA PRO A 287 1.54 1.52 -26.84
C PRO A 287 1.28 2.89 -26.21
N PRO A 288 1.05 2.99 -24.89
CA PRO A 288 0.89 4.29 -24.27
C PRO A 288 2.12 5.13 -24.61
N LEU A 289 1.90 6.30 -25.22
CA LEU A 289 2.93 7.31 -25.46
C LEU A 289 3.43 7.93 -24.14
N PHE A 290 2.84 7.53 -23.01
CA PHE A 290 3.02 8.15 -21.71
C PHE A 290 4.19 7.55 -20.95
N GLU A 291 5.01 8.42 -20.40
CA GLU A 291 6.11 8.11 -19.49
C GLU A 291 5.64 7.51 -18.14
N SER A 292 4.33 7.46 -17.87
CA SER A 292 3.76 6.97 -16.61
C SER A 292 2.58 6.00 -16.78
N LEU A 293 2.69 4.75 -16.29
CA LEU A 293 1.55 3.82 -16.12
C LEU A 293 0.73 4.12 -14.86
N GLU A 294 0.59 5.40 -14.52
CA GLU A 294 -0.31 5.85 -13.45
C GLU A 294 -1.77 5.51 -13.81
N GLY A 295 -2.58 5.17 -12.80
CA GLY A 295 -3.97 4.73 -12.99
C GLY A 295 -4.13 3.22 -13.16
N TYR A 296 -3.09 2.49 -13.58
CA TYR A 296 -3.12 1.04 -13.77
C TYR A 296 -2.69 0.30 -12.50
N SER A 297 -3.62 -0.32 -11.77
CA SER A 297 -3.23 -1.34 -10.78
C SER A 297 -3.14 -2.72 -11.43
N ILE A 298 -2.31 -3.60 -10.87
CA ILE A 298 -2.24 -5.00 -11.32
C ILE A 298 -3.62 -5.64 -11.26
N MET A 299 -4.34 -5.45 -10.14
CA MET A 299 -5.70 -5.95 -9.97
C MET A 299 -6.67 -5.42 -11.04
N ALA A 300 -6.58 -4.13 -11.40
CA ALA A 300 -7.47 -3.55 -12.40
C ALA A 300 -7.15 -4.07 -13.80
N LEU A 301 -5.86 -4.16 -14.16
CA LEU A 301 -5.41 -4.70 -15.43
C LEU A 301 -5.83 -6.17 -15.57
N GLU A 302 -5.56 -7.00 -14.56
CA GLU A 302 -5.97 -8.40 -14.55
C GLU A 302 -7.47 -8.55 -14.81
N LYS A 303 -8.31 -7.83 -14.05
CA LYS A 303 -9.76 -7.88 -14.22
C LYS A 303 -10.20 -7.43 -15.61
N ALA A 304 -9.57 -6.37 -16.13
CA ALA A 304 -9.89 -5.83 -17.45
C ALA A 304 -9.52 -6.82 -18.56
N VAL A 305 -8.32 -7.38 -18.53
CA VAL A 305 -7.84 -8.32 -19.55
C VAL A 305 -8.61 -9.65 -19.48
N LEU A 306 -8.90 -10.17 -18.28
CA LEU A 306 -9.71 -11.39 -18.12
C LEU A 306 -11.19 -11.21 -18.51
N SER A 307 -11.65 -9.97 -18.64
CA SER A 307 -13.02 -9.67 -19.09
C SER A 307 -13.16 -9.48 -20.59
N ILE A 308 -12.06 -9.56 -21.36
CA ILE A 308 -12.11 -9.44 -22.82
C ILE A 308 -13.08 -10.48 -23.37
N GLN A 309 -14.04 -9.99 -24.16
CA GLN A 309 -15.13 -10.81 -24.66
C GLN A 309 -14.61 -11.95 -25.55
N GLU A 310 -15.04 -13.18 -25.23
CA GLU A 310 -14.79 -14.36 -26.05
C GLU A 310 -15.61 -14.34 -27.34
N PRO A 311 -15.03 -14.76 -28.47
CA PRO A 311 -15.78 -14.98 -29.70
C PRO A 311 -16.89 -16.02 -29.52
N ASN A 312 -18.06 -15.74 -30.09
CA ASN A 312 -19.16 -16.71 -30.09
C ASN A 312 -19.05 -17.68 -31.28
N TYR A 313 -18.40 -18.82 -31.05
CA TYR A 313 -18.24 -19.88 -32.05
C TYR A 313 -19.53 -20.64 -32.42
N SER A 314 -20.61 -20.50 -31.64
CA SER A 314 -21.89 -21.19 -31.94
C SER A 314 -22.65 -20.59 -33.12
N SER A 315 -22.28 -19.39 -33.55
CA SER A 315 -22.84 -18.69 -34.71
C SER A 315 -22.12 -19.02 -36.03
N MET A 316 -21.03 -19.80 -35.99
CA MET A 316 -20.24 -20.15 -37.15
C MET A 316 -20.85 -21.33 -37.94
N PRO A 317 -20.88 -21.27 -39.28
CA PRO A 317 -21.27 -22.42 -40.11
C PRO A 317 -20.37 -23.63 -39.85
N ASP A 318 -20.97 -24.84 -39.82
CA ASP A 318 -20.27 -26.12 -39.62
C ASP A 318 -19.19 -26.42 -40.68
N SER A 319 -19.16 -25.67 -41.78
CA SER A 319 -18.20 -25.78 -42.88
C SER A 319 -16.80 -25.29 -42.54
N TYR A 320 -16.61 -24.56 -41.44
CA TYR A 320 -15.28 -24.11 -41.00
C TYR A 320 -14.66 -25.14 -40.05
N SER A 321 -13.54 -25.76 -40.46
CA SER A 321 -12.76 -26.62 -39.55
C SER A 321 -11.97 -25.76 -38.56
N LEU A 322 -12.65 -25.32 -37.51
CA LEU A 322 -11.99 -24.76 -36.34
C LEU A 322 -11.08 -25.83 -35.72
N CYS A 323 -10.17 -25.42 -34.84
CA CYS A 323 -9.23 -26.27 -34.10
C CYS A 323 -9.99 -27.29 -33.23
N THR A 324 -10.45 -28.38 -33.84
CA THR A 324 -11.17 -29.46 -33.15
C THR A 324 -10.14 -30.47 -32.67
N GLY A 325 -9.96 -30.56 -31.35
CA GLY A 325 -9.35 -31.73 -30.75
C GLY A 325 -10.34 -32.89 -30.76
N GLU A 326 -9.93 -34.07 -31.20
CA GLU A 326 -10.71 -35.30 -31.03
C GLU A 326 -10.82 -35.64 -29.53
N THR A 327 -11.85 -35.14 -28.84
CA THR A 327 -12.31 -35.79 -27.61
C THR A 327 -13.47 -36.72 -27.97
N HIS A 328 -13.10 -37.94 -28.37
CA HIS A 328 -13.85 -39.19 -28.37
C HIS A 328 -15.39 -39.13 -28.54
N THR A 329 -15.91 -39.84 -29.55
CA THR A 329 -16.64 -41.08 -29.27
C THR A 329 -16.97 -41.87 -30.54
N ARG A 330 -16.12 -42.87 -30.81
CA ARG A 330 -16.45 -44.05 -31.63
C ARG A 330 -17.71 -44.80 -31.10
N MET A 331 -18.16 -44.50 -29.87
CA MET A 331 -19.37 -45.05 -29.22
C MET A 331 -20.66 -44.23 -29.43
N TYR A 332 -20.61 -42.96 -29.86
CA TYR A 332 -21.79 -42.09 -29.99
C TYR A 332 -21.94 -41.45 -31.38
N ALA A 333 -21.47 -42.12 -32.44
CA ALA A 333 -21.67 -41.67 -33.82
C ALA A 333 -23.14 -41.35 -34.15
N LYS A 334 -24.09 -42.01 -33.46
CA LYS A 334 -25.55 -41.80 -33.60
C LYS A 334 -26.07 -40.50 -32.97
N TYR A 335 -25.31 -39.87 -32.06
CA TYR A 335 -25.69 -38.65 -31.34
C TYR A 335 -24.75 -37.47 -31.64
N ALA A 336 -23.90 -37.59 -32.67
CA ALA A 336 -22.97 -36.55 -33.10
C ALA A 336 -23.64 -35.18 -33.35
N LYS A 337 -24.94 -35.15 -33.69
CA LYS A 337 -25.71 -33.90 -33.84
C LYS A 337 -25.90 -33.09 -32.56
N TYR A 338 -25.57 -33.67 -31.39
CA TYR A 338 -25.70 -33.05 -30.07
C TYR A 338 -24.34 -32.84 -29.38
N ALA A 339 -23.24 -33.34 -29.95
CA ALA A 339 -21.91 -33.11 -29.42
C ALA A 339 -21.52 -31.66 -29.73
N LYS A 340 -21.61 -30.76 -28.74
CA LYS A 340 -21.01 -29.44 -28.84
C LYS A 340 -19.51 -29.63 -29.09
N LYS A 341 -19.04 -29.33 -30.30
CA LYS A 341 -17.60 -29.27 -30.62
C LYS A 341 -16.97 -28.26 -29.66
N LEU A 342 -16.22 -28.74 -28.67
CA LEU A 342 -15.50 -27.87 -27.75
C LEU A 342 -14.29 -27.30 -28.52
N HIS A 343 -14.34 -26.01 -28.83
CA HIS A 343 -13.20 -25.33 -29.45
C HIS A 343 -12.08 -25.19 -28.41
N ARG A 344 -10.91 -25.78 -28.68
CA ARG A 344 -9.77 -25.81 -27.74
C ARG A 344 -8.88 -24.56 -27.76
N CYS A 345 -9.14 -23.59 -28.64
CA CYS A 345 -8.31 -22.39 -28.82
C CYS A 345 -9.15 -21.18 -28.36
N THR A 346 -9.23 -20.94 -27.04
CA THR A 346 -9.95 -19.76 -26.49
C THR A 346 -9.01 -18.58 -26.26
N LEU A 347 -9.56 -17.36 -26.27
CA LEU A 347 -8.76 -16.17 -25.97
C LEU A 347 -8.38 -16.13 -24.48
N SER A 348 -9.30 -16.54 -23.60
CA SER A 348 -9.16 -16.64 -22.16
C SER A 348 -8.04 -17.59 -21.78
N GLU A 349 -7.91 -18.77 -22.40
CA GLU A 349 -6.79 -19.67 -22.10
C GLU A 349 -5.44 -19.04 -22.45
N LYS A 350 -5.36 -18.33 -23.60
CA LYS A 350 -4.14 -17.64 -24.02
C LYS A 350 -3.78 -16.47 -23.11
N ILE A 351 -4.79 -15.70 -22.68
CA ILE A 351 -4.65 -14.59 -21.73
C ILE A 351 -4.26 -15.10 -20.34
N ARG A 352 -4.92 -16.15 -19.83
CA ARG A 352 -4.59 -16.76 -18.54
C ARG A 352 -3.17 -17.30 -18.51
N GLY A 353 -2.69 -17.87 -19.62
CA GLY A 353 -1.30 -18.29 -19.76
C GLY A 353 -0.26 -17.17 -19.63
N ILE A 354 -0.67 -15.90 -19.80
CA ILE A 354 0.17 -14.71 -19.57
C ILE A 354 0.04 -14.23 -18.12
N ILE A 355 -1.18 -14.16 -17.59
CA ILE A 355 -1.48 -13.53 -16.31
C ILE A 355 -1.19 -14.44 -15.12
N ASP A 356 -1.66 -15.69 -15.15
CA ASP A 356 -1.66 -16.58 -13.99
C ASP A 356 -0.22 -16.82 -13.45
N PRO A 357 0.79 -17.13 -14.29
CA PRO A 357 2.17 -17.31 -13.82
C PRO A 357 2.76 -16.04 -13.19
N LYS A 358 2.44 -14.87 -13.74
CA LYS A 358 2.93 -13.59 -13.20
C LYS A 358 2.29 -13.28 -11.86
N ASN A 359 0.99 -13.51 -11.73
CA ASN A 359 0.26 -13.32 -10.48
C ASN A 359 0.78 -14.22 -9.34
N GLU A 360 1.11 -15.47 -9.66
CA GLU A 360 1.74 -16.40 -8.71
C GLU A 360 3.12 -15.89 -8.24
N ALA A 361 3.86 -15.21 -9.12
CA ALA A 361 5.17 -14.65 -8.84
C ALA A 361 5.14 -13.30 -8.07
N ILE A 362 3.97 -12.71 -7.80
CA ILE A 362 3.88 -11.46 -7.02
C ILE A 362 4.28 -11.74 -5.58
N VAL A 363 5.39 -11.16 -5.14
CA VAL A 363 5.87 -11.21 -3.76
C VAL A 363 6.06 -9.80 -3.23
N GLY A 364 5.74 -9.61 -1.95
CA GLY A 364 5.98 -8.35 -1.24
C GLY A 364 7.47 -8.04 -1.11
N LEU A 365 7.75 -6.88 -0.56
CA LEU A 365 9.11 -6.44 -0.26
C LEU A 365 9.62 -7.10 1.02
N GLU A 366 10.89 -7.48 1.02
CA GLU A 366 11.56 -8.01 2.22
C GLU A 366 12.12 -6.84 3.04
N LEU A 367 11.70 -6.74 4.31
CA LEU A 367 12.04 -5.61 5.18
C LEU A 367 13.56 -5.39 5.30
N ASN A 368 14.32 -6.49 5.39
CA ASN A 368 15.78 -6.47 5.54
C ASN A 368 16.53 -5.88 4.33
N ALA A 369 15.88 -5.77 3.16
CA ALA A 369 16.47 -5.11 2.00
C ALA A 369 16.64 -3.59 2.20
N PHE A 370 15.93 -3.00 3.16
CA PHE A 370 15.87 -1.55 3.38
C PHE A 370 16.50 -1.11 4.71
N THR A 371 16.72 -2.02 5.66
CA THR A 371 17.27 -1.67 6.99
C THR A 371 18.79 -1.77 7.08
N ASN A 372 19.44 -2.49 6.15
CA ASN A 372 20.90 -2.70 6.14
C ASN A 372 21.72 -1.49 5.65
N GLN A 373 21.08 -0.41 5.19
CA GLN A 373 21.78 0.82 4.79
C GLN A 373 21.99 1.82 5.94
N SER A 374 21.38 1.59 7.10
CA SER A 374 21.44 2.47 8.27
C SER A 374 22.45 2.04 9.36
N GLN A 375 23.30 1.04 9.07
CA GLN A 375 24.36 0.56 9.97
C GLN A 375 25.78 0.70 9.41
N ALA A 376 25.96 1.45 8.31
CA ALA A 376 27.27 1.74 7.73
C ALA A 376 27.77 3.15 8.10
#